data_AF-F2KSJ7-F1
#
_entry.id   AF-F2KSJ7-F1
#
_cell.length_a   1.000
_cell.length_b   1.000
_cell.length_c   1.000
_cell.angle_alpha   90.00
_cell.angle_beta   90.00
_cell.angle_gamma   90.00
#
_symmetry.space_group_name_H-M   'P 1'
#
loop_
_entity.id
_entity.type
_entity.pdbx_description
1 polymer ?
#
loop_
_entity_poly.entity_id
_entity_poly.type
_entity_poly.pdbx_seq_one_letter_code
_entity_poly.pdbx_strand_id
1 'polypeptide(L)'
;MQFLFTKKRIDEKLYYEIIDAFAEIKPTGTRDIDLKDEEIKEAYKHFKEEGNKYDLILFKLLVFSGLRLAHVLEALQTWNPDNVRVYGDVAAYDMETFIEGNKKAFIMLFPAKMLKEIERFPESYTYNVARHHINYKRVSAITIRHWHYNFMILDNGIPEGVANFIQGRSPENIGSANYLAKKRGAIQKYQEIVNKFPIPP
;
A
#
# COMPACT_ATOMS: atom_id res chain seq x y z
N MET A 1 -8.99 -25.31 16.13
CA MET A 1 -9.25 -26.02 17.39
C MET A 1 -10.72 -26.33 17.61
N GLN A 2 -11.61 -25.32 17.66
CA GLN A 2 -13.04 -25.56 17.86
C GLN A 2 -13.67 -26.52 16.85
N PHE A 3 -13.26 -26.45 15.57
CA PHE A 3 -13.65 -27.41 14.54
C PHE A 3 -13.35 -28.88 14.91
N LEU A 4 -12.19 -29.16 15.51
CA LEU A 4 -11.78 -30.52 15.89
C LEU A 4 -12.57 -31.02 17.10
N PHE A 5 -12.84 -30.14 18.07
CA PHE A 5 -13.68 -30.43 19.23
C PHE A 5 -15.14 -30.71 18.81
N THR A 6 -15.72 -29.86 17.96
CA THR A 6 -17.08 -30.04 17.43
C THR A 6 -17.22 -31.32 16.61
N LYS A 7 -16.14 -31.75 15.93
CA LYS A 7 -16.10 -33.03 15.20
C LYS A 7 -15.71 -34.22 16.08
N LYS A 8 -15.63 -34.06 17.41
CA LYS A 8 -15.24 -35.08 18.40
C LYS A 8 -13.91 -35.77 18.06
N ARG A 9 -13.00 -35.05 17.40
CA ARG A 9 -11.65 -35.53 17.05
C ARG A 9 -10.64 -35.30 18.17
N ILE A 10 -10.98 -34.48 19.14
CA ILE A 10 -10.27 -34.26 20.39
C ILE A 10 -11.30 -34.27 21.52
N ASP A 11 -10.90 -34.75 22.69
CA ASP A 11 -11.75 -34.74 23.87
C ASP A 11 -11.79 -33.34 24.52
N GLU A 12 -12.75 -33.18 25.43
CA GLU A 12 -13.01 -31.92 26.13
C GLU A 12 -11.82 -31.50 27.00
N LYS A 13 -11.16 -32.46 27.63
CA LYS A 13 -10.00 -32.20 28.50
C LYS A 13 -8.84 -31.62 27.70
N LEU A 14 -8.48 -32.26 26.60
CA LEU A 14 -7.43 -31.82 25.68
C LEU A 14 -7.79 -30.48 25.01
N TYR A 15 -9.07 -30.25 24.72
CA TYR A 15 -9.51 -28.96 24.20
C TYR A 15 -9.22 -27.82 25.17
N TYR A 16 -9.59 -27.96 26.45
CA TYR A 16 -9.34 -26.93 27.46
C TYR A 16 -7.87 -26.80 27.84
N GLU A 17 -7.12 -27.92 27.93
CA GLU A 17 -5.65 -27.88 28.15
C GLU A 17 -4.94 -27.06 27.06
N ILE A 18 -5.38 -27.19 25.80
CA ILE A 18 -4.83 -26.41 24.70
C ILE A 18 -5.28 -24.94 24.80
N ILE A 19 -6.55 -24.66 25.06
CA ILE A 19 -7.02 -23.27 25.22
C ILE A 19 -6.25 -22.56 26.34
N ASP A 20 -6.04 -23.21 27.49
CA ASP A 20 -5.29 -22.66 28.61
C ASP A 20 -3.82 -22.39 28.23
N ALA A 21 -3.17 -23.31 27.51
CA ALA A 21 -1.82 -23.10 26.99
C ALA A 21 -1.71 -21.93 26.00
N PHE A 22 -2.76 -21.67 25.19
CA PHE A 22 -2.82 -20.51 24.29
C PHE A 22 -3.24 -19.21 25.00
N ALA A 23 -3.97 -19.29 26.11
CA ALA A 23 -4.35 -18.14 26.93
C ALA A 23 -3.15 -17.49 27.63
N GLU A 24 -2.09 -18.27 27.89
CA GLU A 24 -0.80 -17.77 28.39
C GLU A 24 0.02 -17.00 27.34
N ILE A 25 -0.37 -17.05 26.06
CA ILE A 25 0.29 -16.25 25.02
C ILE A 25 -0.08 -14.79 25.27
N LYS A 26 0.91 -14.02 25.76
CA LYS A 26 0.79 -12.57 25.91
C LYS A 26 0.24 -11.97 24.61
N PRO A 27 -0.83 -11.15 24.66
CA PRO A 27 -1.32 -10.47 23.47
C PRO A 27 -0.14 -9.78 22.80
N THR A 28 0.06 -10.05 21.51
CA THR A 28 1.07 -9.36 20.72
C THR A 28 0.72 -7.89 20.82
N GLY A 29 1.54 -7.12 21.56
CA GLY A 29 1.22 -5.73 21.88
C GLY A 29 0.74 -5.01 20.63
N THR A 30 -0.36 -4.27 20.74
CA THR A 30 -0.85 -3.39 19.67
C THR A 30 0.32 -2.54 19.22
N ARG A 31 0.88 -2.85 18.04
CA ARG A 31 1.87 -1.98 17.42
C ARG A 31 1.17 -0.65 17.25
N ASP A 32 1.76 0.39 17.79
CA ASP A 32 1.40 1.75 17.41
C ASP A 32 1.75 1.88 15.92
N ILE A 33 0.75 1.77 15.05
CA ILE A 33 0.88 1.78 13.57
C ILE A 33 0.90 3.23 13.05
N ASP A 34 0.63 4.21 13.91
CA ASP A 34 0.58 5.61 13.51
C ASP A 34 1.99 6.18 13.45
N LEU A 35 2.48 6.29 12.21
CA LEU A 35 3.69 7.06 11.91
C LEU A 35 3.36 8.54 11.91
N LYS A 36 4.35 9.37 12.23
CA LYS A 36 4.34 10.81 12.04
C LYS A 36 5.04 11.19 10.74
N ASP A 37 4.73 12.36 10.19
CA ASP A 37 5.40 12.91 9.01
C ASP A 37 6.93 12.97 9.16
N GLU A 38 7.42 13.26 10.37
CA GLU A 38 8.86 13.28 10.65
C GLU A 38 9.52 11.90 10.52
N GLU A 39 8.80 10.82 10.80
CA GLU A 39 9.30 9.45 10.59
C GLU A 39 9.37 9.11 9.09
N ILE A 40 8.44 9.63 8.29
CA ILE A 40 8.47 9.50 6.82
C ILE A 40 9.63 10.31 6.23
N LYS A 41 9.86 11.54 6.71
CA LYS A 41 11.00 12.39 6.29
C LYS A 41 12.34 11.74 6.65
N GLU A 42 12.43 11.18 7.86
CA GLU A 42 13.64 10.48 8.30
C GLU A 42 13.93 9.26 7.41
N ALA A 43 12.92 8.43 7.14
CA ALA A 43 13.06 7.30 6.23
C ALA A 43 13.45 7.73 4.81
N TYR A 44 12.84 8.82 4.29
CA TYR A 44 13.23 9.38 2.99
C TYR A 44 14.72 9.75 2.95
N LYS A 45 15.21 10.43 3.99
CA LYS A 45 16.63 10.81 4.09
C LYS A 45 17.52 9.57 4.08
N HIS A 46 17.18 8.55 4.87
CA HIS A 46 17.92 7.29 4.91
C HIS A 46 17.96 6.60 3.53
N PHE A 47 16.81 6.43 2.86
CA PHE A 47 16.79 5.79 1.53
C PHE A 47 17.50 6.60 0.45
N LYS A 48 17.57 7.92 0.61
CA LYS A 48 18.30 8.81 -0.30
C LYS A 48 19.82 8.74 -0.11
N GLU A 49 20.28 8.60 1.14
CA GLU A 49 21.71 8.64 1.49
C GLU A 49 22.36 7.25 1.47
N GLU A 50 21.62 6.22 1.92
CA GLU A 50 22.14 4.85 2.12
C GLU A 50 21.46 3.80 1.25
N GLY A 51 20.24 4.07 0.78
CA GLY A 51 19.46 3.16 -0.04
C GLY A 51 19.97 3.07 -1.49
N ASN A 52 19.67 1.96 -2.16
CA ASN A 52 19.88 1.90 -3.61
C ASN A 52 18.73 2.63 -4.35
N LYS A 53 18.92 2.91 -5.65
CA LYS A 53 17.94 3.65 -6.46
C LYS A 53 16.54 3.00 -6.46
N TYR A 54 16.45 1.67 -6.47
CA TYR A 54 15.19 0.94 -6.49
C TYR A 54 14.47 1.05 -5.14
N ASP A 55 15.21 0.98 -4.03
CA ASP A 55 14.63 1.16 -2.69
C ASP A 55 14.03 2.56 -2.54
N LEU A 56 14.72 3.60 -3.03
CA LEU A 56 14.22 4.97 -3.00
C LEU A 56 12.97 5.16 -3.86
N ILE A 57 12.96 4.63 -5.09
CA ILE A 57 11.79 4.71 -5.99
C ILE A 57 10.60 3.99 -5.37
N LEU A 58 10.80 2.77 -4.87
CA LEU A 58 9.76 1.98 -4.21
C LEU A 58 9.22 2.70 -2.98
N PHE A 59 10.09 3.24 -2.14
CA PHE A 59 9.71 4.02 -0.97
C PHE A 59 8.85 5.22 -1.33
N LYS A 60 9.31 6.05 -2.27
CA LYS A 60 8.53 7.20 -2.75
C LYS A 60 7.16 6.75 -3.26
N LEU A 61 7.10 5.73 -4.11
CA LEU A 61 5.83 5.26 -4.67
C LEU A 61 4.88 4.70 -3.60
N LEU A 62 5.38 4.01 -2.56
CA LEU A 62 4.55 3.58 -1.44
C LEU A 62 4.01 4.77 -0.65
N VAL A 63 4.86 5.76 -0.38
CA VAL A 63 4.47 6.99 0.33
C VAL A 63 3.44 7.77 -0.47
N PHE A 64 3.61 7.94 -1.78
CA PHE A 64 2.71 8.75 -2.60
C PHE A 64 1.42 8.04 -2.98
N SER A 65 1.45 6.74 -3.27
CA SER A 65 0.25 6.01 -3.73
C SER A 65 -0.56 5.37 -2.61
N GLY A 66 0.10 5.05 -1.48
CA GLY A 66 -0.51 4.28 -0.39
C GLY A 66 -0.95 2.87 -0.78
N LEU A 67 -0.55 2.34 -1.94
CA LEU A 67 -0.87 0.98 -2.38
C LEU A 67 -0.16 -0.07 -1.55
N ARG A 68 -0.60 -1.33 -1.66
CA ARG A 68 0.11 -2.46 -1.02
C ARG A 68 1.44 -2.68 -1.72
N LEU A 69 2.46 -3.11 -0.96
CA LEU A 69 3.79 -3.46 -1.49
C LEU A 69 3.73 -4.35 -2.73
N ALA A 70 2.91 -5.40 -2.70
CA ALA A 70 2.78 -6.33 -3.81
C ALA A 70 2.31 -5.63 -5.11
N HIS A 71 1.33 -4.72 -5.02
CA HIS A 71 0.80 -4.02 -6.19
C HIS A 71 1.79 -2.99 -6.74
N VAL A 72 2.50 -2.26 -5.87
CA VAL A 72 3.53 -1.31 -6.32
C VAL A 72 4.69 -2.05 -6.98
N LEU A 73 5.12 -3.17 -6.40
CA LEU A 73 6.19 -3.98 -6.98
C LEU A 73 5.78 -4.61 -8.33
N GLU A 74 4.56 -5.15 -8.42
CA GLU A 74 3.99 -5.66 -9.67
C GLU A 74 3.99 -4.57 -10.75
N ALA A 75 3.55 -3.35 -10.41
CA ALA A 75 3.56 -2.20 -11.31
C ALA A 75 4.96 -1.86 -11.81
N LEU A 76 5.96 -1.90 -10.93
CA LEU A 76 7.35 -1.59 -11.26
C LEU A 76 8.02 -2.70 -12.09
N GLN A 77 7.69 -3.97 -11.83
CA GLN A 77 8.23 -5.11 -12.59
C GLN A 77 7.58 -5.26 -13.97
N THR A 78 6.36 -4.75 -14.14
CA THR A 78 5.60 -4.76 -15.41
C THR A 78 5.46 -3.37 -16.01
N TRP A 79 6.31 -2.43 -15.59
CA TRP A 79 6.20 -1.02 -15.93
C TRP A 79 6.11 -0.79 -17.44
N ASN A 80 5.01 -0.15 -17.86
CA ASN A 80 4.79 0.28 -19.23
C ASN A 80 4.37 1.77 -19.26
N PRO A 81 5.20 2.69 -19.75
CA PRO A 81 4.86 4.11 -19.85
C PRO A 81 3.54 4.42 -20.57
N ASP A 82 3.07 3.57 -21.49
CA ASP A 82 1.81 3.77 -22.22
C ASP A 82 0.57 3.74 -21.32
N ASN A 83 0.69 3.09 -20.15
CA ASN A 83 -0.36 3.01 -19.12
C ASN A 83 -0.42 4.26 -18.23
N VAL A 84 0.47 5.23 -18.45
CA VAL A 84 0.48 6.50 -17.71
C VAL A 84 -0.45 7.52 -18.38
N ARG A 85 -1.20 8.24 -17.55
CA ARG A 85 -1.91 9.47 -17.92
C ARG A 85 -1.56 10.58 -16.92
N VAL A 86 -1.26 11.78 -17.43
CA VAL A 86 -0.88 12.94 -16.61
C VAL A 86 -2.04 13.94 -16.53
N TYR A 87 -2.30 14.42 -15.32
CA TYR A 87 -3.36 15.37 -14.98
C TYR A 87 -2.76 16.50 -14.13
N GLY A 88 -2.09 17.46 -14.79
CA GLY A 88 -1.33 18.50 -14.10
C GLY A 88 -0.16 17.90 -13.31
N ASP A 89 -0.12 18.16 -12.00
CA ASP A 89 0.95 17.67 -11.11
C ASP A 89 0.79 16.19 -10.70
N VAL A 90 -0.25 15.50 -11.19
CA VAL A 90 -0.56 14.10 -10.83
C VAL A 90 -0.40 13.19 -12.03
N ALA A 91 0.30 12.08 -11.85
CA ALA A 91 0.30 10.95 -12.76
C ALA A 91 -0.60 9.83 -12.24
N ALA A 92 -1.29 9.18 -13.16
CA ALA A 92 -2.13 8.01 -12.94
C ALA A 92 -1.60 6.87 -13.80
N TYR A 93 -1.20 5.77 -13.15
CA TYR A 93 -0.81 4.53 -13.81
C TYR A 93 -1.91 3.49 -13.66
N ASP A 94 -2.47 3.06 -14.78
CA ASP A 94 -3.52 2.04 -14.80
C ASP A 94 -2.92 0.64 -14.65
N MET A 95 -3.39 -0.09 -13.64
CA MET A 95 -2.96 -1.45 -13.35
C MET A 95 -4.13 -2.38 -13.52
N GLU A 96 -3.92 -3.45 -14.28
CA GLU A 96 -4.92 -4.48 -14.53
C GLU A 96 -4.46 -5.77 -13.86
N THR A 97 -5.29 -6.30 -12.97
CA THR A 97 -5.05 -7.63 -12.38
C THR A 97 -6.26 -8.53 -12.59
N PHE A 98 -6.05 -9.84 -12.58
CA PHE A 98 -7.11 -10.83 -12.59
C PHE A 98 -7.26 -11.40 -11.18
N ILE A 99 -8.42 -11.17 -10.56
CA ILE A 99 -8.77 -11.77 -9.26
C ILE A 99 -10.04 -12.59 -9.48
N GLU A 100 -9.96 -13.91 -9.22
CA GLU A 100 -11.10 -14.84 -9.32
C GLU A 100 -11.81 -14.79 -10.69
N GLY A 101 -11.03 -14.70 -11.78
CA GLY A 101 -11.55 -14.61 -13.15
C GLY A 101 -12.12 -13.23 -13.53
N ASN A 102 -12.18 -12.27 -12.60
CA ASN A 102 -12.61 -10.91 -12.86
C ASN A 102 -11.41 -9.98 -13.03
N LYS A 103 -11.45 -9.16 -14.09
CA LYS A 103 -10.47 -8.09 -14.30
C LYS A 103 -10.77 -6.99 -13.29
N LYS A 104 -9.87 -6.81 -12.32
CA LYS A 104 -9.92 -5.70 -11.36
C LYS A 104 -8.91 -4.65 -11.76
N ALA A 105 -9.34 -3.39 -11.76
CA ALA A 105 -8.44 -2.27 -11.98
C ALA A 105 -8.02 -1.65 -10.66
N PHE A 106 -6.74 -1.33 -10.59
CA PHE A 106 -6.21 -0.41 -9.62
C PHE A 106 -5.62 0.79 -10.35
N ILE A 107 -5.51 1.90 -9.64
CA ILE A 107 -4.83 3.08 -10.13
C ILE A 107 -3.73 3.43 -9.14
N MET A 108 -2.51 3.57 -9.63
CA MET A 108 -1.41 4.12 -8.85
C MET A 108 -1.33 5.61 -9.15
N LEU A 109 -1.69 6.42 -8.14
CA LEU A 109 -1.57 7.87 -8.19
C LEU A 109 -0.25 8.30 -7.53
N PHE A 110 0.46 9.22 -8.17
CA PHE A 110 1.73 9.76 -7.68
C PHE A 110 2.03 11.11 -8.34
N PRO A 111 2.96 11.91 -7.81
CA PRO A 111 3.37 13.16 -8.44
C PRO A 111 3.93 12.96 -9.85
N ALA A 112 3.48 13.73 -10.83
CA ALA A 112 3.93 13.62 -12.22
C ALA A 112 5.43 13.83 -12.40
N LYS A 113 6.06 14.61 -11.51
CA LYS A 113 7.51 14.86 -11.49
C LYS A 113 8.35 13.59 -11.27
N MET A 114 7.79 12.55 -10.64
CA MET A 114 8.46 11.26 -10.45
C MET A 114 8.61 10.45 -11.73
N LEU A 115 7.84 10.73 -12.79
CA LEU A 115 7.83 9.89 -14.00
C LEU A 115 9.22 9.69 -14.61
N LYS A 116 10.08 10.72 -14.53
CA LYS A 116 11.47 10.67 -15.03
C LYS A 116 12.38 9.73 -14.23
N GLU A 117 11.98 9.34 -13.02
CA GLU A 117 12.75 8.48 -12.12
C GLU A 117 12.30 7.03 -12.22
N ILE A 118 11.08 6.76 -12.70
CA ILE A 118 10.53 5.41 -12.73
C ILE A 118 11.09 4.64 -13.92
N GLU A 119 11.69 3.49 -13.60
CA GLU A 119 12.14 2.50 -14.57
C GLU A 119 11.60 1.12 -14.20
N ARG A 120 11.65 0.19 -15.16
CA ARG A 120 11.25 -1.19 -14.91
C ARG A 120 12.23 -1.86 -13.94
N PHE A 121 11.71 -2.42 -12.86
CA PHE A 121 12.52 -3.12 -11.87
C PHE A 121 13.01 -4.48 -12.42
N PRO A 122 14.22 -4.92 -12.06
CA PRO A 122 14.71 -6.24 -12.45
C PRO A 122 13.93 -7.34 -11.73
N GLU A 123 13.79 -8.51 -12.38
CA GLU A 123 13.09 -9.67 -11.79
C GLU A 123 13.74 -10.16 -10.48
N SER A 124 15.05 -9.92 -10.31
CA SER A 124 15.79 -10.23 -9.08
C SER A 124 15.35 -9.39 -7.88
N TYR A 125 14.69 -8.25 -8.09
CA TYR A 125 14.12 -7.43 -7.02
C TYR A 125 12.77 -8.03 -6.58
N THR A 126 12.84 -9.14 -5.84
CA THR A 126 11.67 -9.91 -5.43
C THR A 126 10.87 -9.25 -4.30
N TYR A 127 9.67 -9.75 -4.03
CA TYR A 127 8.86 -9.30 -2.89
C TYR A 127 9.59 -9.37 -1.54
N ASN A 128 10.39 -10.43 -1.33
CA ASN A 128 11.15 -10.58 -0.08
C ASN A 128 12.27 -9.55 0.04
N VAL A 129 12.97 -9.25 -1.06
CA VAL A 129 13.97 -8.18 -1.14
C VAL A 129 13.31 -6.84 -0.84
N ALA A 130 12.25 -6.51 -1.59
CA ALA A 130 11.48 -5.28 -1.42
C ALA A 130 10.98 -5.10 0.02
N ARG A 131 10.40 -6.15 0.61
CA ARG A 131 9.91 -6.15 1.99
C ARG A 131 11.03 -5.97 3.00
N HIS A 132 12.20 -6.54 2.78
CA HIS A 132 13.33 -6.41 3.69
C HIS A 132 13.92 -4.99 3.62
N HIS A 133 14.19 -4.51 2.42
CA HIS A 133 14.84 -3.23 2.16
C HIS A 133 14.00 -2.04 2.61
N ILE A 134 12.67 -2.11 2.45
CA ILE A 134 11.79 -0.98 2.78
C ILE A 134 11.61 -0.73 4.29
N ASN A 135 12.14 -1.59 5.15
CA ASN A 135 11.99 -1.42 6.59
C ASN A 135 13.07 -0.50 7.15
N TYR A 136 12.65 0.56 7.82
CA TYR A 136 13.53 1.47 8.55
C TYR A 136 12.85 1.89 9.85
N LYS A 137 13.40 1.49 11.00
CA LYS A 137 12.78 1.71 12.32
C LYS A 137 11.31 1.22 12.33
N ARG A 138 10.34 2.13 12.55
CA ARG A 138 8.88 1.84 12.51
C ARG A 138 8.32 1.90 11.09
N VAL A 139 9.05 2.43 10.12
CA VAL A 139 8.64 2.55 8.73
C VAL A 139 8.75 1.20 8.04
N SER A 140 7.65 0.79 7.42
CA SER A 140 7.48 -0.43 6.65
C SER A 140 6.36 -0.19 5.64
N ALA A 141 6.20 -1.03 4.62
CA ALA A 141 5.10 -0.87 3.67
C ALA A 141 3.71 -0.88 4.32
N ILE A 142 3.52 -1.60 5.44
CA ILE A 142 2.25 -1.66 6.17
C ILE A 142 2.00 -0.34 6.91
N THR A 143 3.01 0.17 7.62
CA THR A 143 2.89 1.41 8.39
C THR A 143 2.81 2.64 7.49
N ILE A 144 3.51 2.67 6.35
CA ILE A 144 3.36 3.70 5.31
C ILE A 144 1.92 3.73 4.80
N ARG A 145 1.32 2.57 4.51
CA ARG A 145 -0.06 2.49 4.04
C ARG A 145 -1.06 2.97 5.09
N HIS A 146 -0.81 2.71 6.37
CA HIS A 146 -1.65 3.23 7.45
C HIS A 146 -1.51 4.76 7.56
N TRP A 147 -0.28 5.27 7.60
CA TRP A 147 0.01 6.69 7.59
C TRP A 147 -0.64 7.41 6.40
N HIS A 148 -0.48 6.90 5.18
CA HIS A 148 -1.08 7.51 3.98
C HIS A 148 -2.61 7.58 4.07
N TYR A 149 -3.24 6.58 4.69
CA TYR A 149 -4.68 6.59 4.89
C TYR A 149 -5.09 7.73 5.84
N ASN A 150 -4.41 7.83 6.99
CA ASN A 150 -4.65 8.90 7.97
C ASN A 150 -4.33 10.30 7.40
N PHE A 151 -3.23 10.43 6.66
CA PHE A 151 -2.86 11.65 5.94
C PHE A 151 -3.98 12.12 5.01
N MET A 152 -4.61 11.20 4.27
CA MET A 152 -5.74 11.55 3.41
C MET A 152 -6.98 11.95 4.22
N ILE A 153 -7.40 11.13 5.19
CA ILE A 153 -8.71 11.31 5.83
C ILE A 153 -8.68 12.32 6.98
N LEU A 154 -7.70 12.24 7.89
CA LEU A 154 -7.64 13.04 9.11
C LEU A 154 -7.05 14.41 8.83
N ASP A 155 -5.96 14.45 8.06
CA ASP A 155 -5.19 15.69 7.87
C ASP A 155 -5.67 16.51 6.67
N ASN A 156 -6.31 15.85 5.70
CA ASN A 156 -6.72 16.48 4.43
C ASN A 156 -8.20 16.34 4.07
N GLY A 157 -9.00 15.68 4.91
CA GLY A 157 -10.45 15.60 4.72
C GLY A 157 -10.90 14.87 3.45
N ILE A 158 -10.06 13.98 2.90
CA ILE A 158 -10.44 13.15 1.76
C ILE A 158 -11.53 12.15 2.19
N PRO A 159 -12.66 12.04 1.47
CA PRO A 159 -13.71 11.09 1.81
C PRO A 159 -13.21 9.64 1.87
N GLU A 160 -13.66 8.89 2.86
CA GLU A 160 -13.21 7.51 3.13
C GLU A 160 -13.31 6.59 1.90
N GLY A 161 -14.42 6.66 1.16
CA GLY A 161 -14.62 5.88 -0.06
C GLY A 161 -13.59 6.20 -1.15
N VAL A 162 -13.16 7.47 -1.26
CA VAL A 162 -12.12 7.90 -2.20
C VAL A 162 -10.75 7.42 -1.72
N ALA A 163 -10.44 7.57 -0.43
CA ALA A 163 -9.22 7.05 0.19
C ALA A 163 -9.07 5.53 0.00
N ASN A 164 -10.15 4.78 0.23
CA ASN A 164 -10.21 3.33 0.00
C ASN A 164 -9.97 2.96 -1.47
N PHE A 165 -10.50 3.75 -2.41
CA PHE A 165 -10.28 3.54 -3.84
C PHE A 165 -8.82 3.83 -4.23
N ILE A 166 -8.25 4.97 -3.80
CA ILE A 166 -6.83 5.33 -4.03
C ILE A 166 -5.90 4.23 -3.53
N GLN A 167 -6.16 3.69 -2.33
CA GLN A 167 -5.36 2.61 -1.77
C GLN A 167 -5.66 1.21 -2.34
N GLY A 168 -6.59 1.06 -3.28
CA GLY A 168 -6.98 -0.26 -3.80
C GLY A 168 -7.54 -1.20 -2.72
N ARG A 169 -8.24 -0.65 -1.71
CA ARG A 169 -8.96 -1.45 -0.69
C ARG A 169 -10.28 -2.00 -1.22
N SER A 170 -10.91 -1.28 -2.14
CA SER A 170 -12.18 -1.65 -2.77
C SER A 170 -11.98 -1.78 -4.28
N PRO A 171 -11.45 -2.91 -4.77
CA PRO A 171 -11.20 -3.08 -6.19
C PRO A 171 -12.52 -3.27 -6.95
N GLU A 172 -12.69 -2.49 -8.02
CA GLU A 172 -13.90 -2.47 -8.85
C GLU A 172 -13.69 -3.19 -10.18
N ASN A 173 -14.78 -3.66 -10.78
CA ASN A 173 -14.76 -4.23 -12.13
C ASN A 173 -14.50 -3.13 -13.16
N ILE A 174 -13.51 -3.34 -14.04
CA ILE A 174 -13.03 -2.35 -15.04
C ILE A 174 -14.16 -1.83 -15.95
N GLY A 175 -15.13 -2.70 -16.28
CA GLY A 175 -16.25 -2.37 -17.17
C GLY A 175 -17.41 -1.61 -16.51
N SER A 176 -17.35 -1.31 -15.20
CA SER A 176 -18.42 -0.59 -14.53
C SER A 176 -18.33 0.91 -14.77
N ALA A 177 -19.45 1.57 -15.10
CA ALA A 177 -19.52 3.05 -15.16
C ALA A 177 -19.04 3.70 -13.85
N ASN A 178 -19.22 2.99 -12.73
CA ASN A 178 -18.76 3.38 -11.41
C ASN A 178 -17.23 3.48 -11.31
N TYR A 179 -16.46 2.63 -12.01
CA TYR A 179 -15.00 2.69 -11.97
C TYR A 179 -14.47 4.01 -12.56
N LEU A 180 -14.96 4.41 -13.74
CA LEU A 180 -14.51 5.64 -14.39
C LEU A 180 -14.86 6.89 -13.55
N ALA A 181 -16.06 6.92 -12.96
CA ALA A 181 -16.47 8.01 -12.07
C ALA A 181 -15.59 8.07 -10.81
N LYS A 182 -15.34 6.92 -10.16
CA LYS A 182 -14.46 6.81 -8.99
C LYS A 182 -13.02 7.23 -9.32
N LYS A 183 -12.50 6.81 -10.47
CA LYS A 183 -11.17 7.20 -10.96
C LYS A 183 -11.04 8.71 -11.14
N ARG A 184 -12.00 9.36 -11.80
CA ARG A 184 -12.00 10.82 -11.97
C ARG A 184 -12.05 11.53 -10.61
N GLY A 185 -12.94 11.10 -9.72
CA GLY A 185 -13.05 11.67 -8.37
C GLY A 185 -11.78 11.48 -7.55
N ALA A 186 -11.14 10.32 -7.65
CA ALA A 186 -9.87 10.04 -6.97
C ALA A 186 -8.73 10.93 -7.49
N ILE A 187 -8.61 11.12 -8.81
CA ILE A 187 -7.60 12.02 -9.39
C ILE A 187 -7.82 13.46 -8.91
N GLN A 188 -9.06 13.96 -8.97
CA GLN A 188 -9.39 15.32 -8.51
C GLN A 188 -9.04 15.52 -7.03
N LYS A 189 -9.40 14.55 -6.18
CA LYS A 189 -9.07 14.59 -4.76
C LYS A 189 -7.58 14.45 -4.48
N TYR A 190 -6.87 13.64 -5.26
CA TYR A 190 -5.43 13.51 -5.11
C TYR A 190 -4.68 14.80 -5.52
N GLN A 191 -5.18 15.55 -6.50
CA GLN A 191 -4.64 16.87 -6.86
C GLN A 191 -4.68 17.87 -5.69
N GLU A 192 -5.64 17.76 -4.77
CA GLU A 192 -5.74 18.60 -3.56
C GLU A 192 -4.62 18.33 -2.53
N ILE A 193 -3.94 17.19 -2.62
CA ILE A 193 -2.96 16.73 -1.62
C ILE A 193 -1.57 16.40 -2.18
N VAL A 194 -1.39 16.30 -3.50
CA VAL A 194 -0.10 15.90 -4.13
C VAL A 194 1.09 16.78 -3.70
N ASN A 195 0.83 18.06 -3.42
CA ASN A 195 1.86 19.02 -2.98
C ASN A 195 1.98 19.15 -1.44
N LYS A 196 1.26 18.33 -0.68
CA LYS A 196 1.23 18.35 0.80
C LYS A 196 2.00 17.20 1.45
N PHE A 197 2.46 16.23 0.66
CA PHE A 197 3.29 15.14 1.17
C PHE A 197 4.57 15.68 1.82
N PRO A 198 5.05 15.03 2.90
CA PRO A 198 6.19 15.54 3.67
C PRO A 198 7.55 15.33 2.99
N ILE A 199 7.59 14.71 1.80
CA ILE A 199 8.80 14.41 1.03
C ILE A 199 8.68 14.97 -0.39
N PRO A 200 9.81 15.33 -1.04
CA PRO A 200 9.77 15.83 -2.41
C PRO A 200 9.40 14.71 -3.40
N PRO A 201 8.71 15.08 -4.50
CA PRO A 201 8.47 14.17 -5.61
C PRO A 201 9.74 13.88 -6.40
#